data_AF-A0A844X2E4-F1
#
_entry.id   AF-A0A844X2E4-F1
#
_cell.length_a   1.000
_cell.length_b   1.000
_cell.length_c   1.000
_cell.angle_alpha   90.00
_cell.angle_beta   90.00
_cell.angle_gamma   90.00
#
_symmetry.space_group_name_H-M   'P 1'
#
loop_
_entity.id
_entity.type
_entity.pdbx_description
1 polymer ?
#
loop_
_entity_poly.entity_id
_entity_poly.type
_entity_poly.pdbx_seq_one_letter_code
_entity_poly.pdbx_strand_id
1 'polypeptide(L)'
;MKWIKAEGVNFKYIFPNDDIMKEEGGLFKTNITLLGEKSNPSFDFYKTLQSGVNTRLAIFKNYRLKTLRGDYIPLYDTPYCIIWPDDVNLTELDKKVANDCFSDEDFSRSIRARMVKIVLCRNCRSKYMGLVVDSSEVYTVETEKTNFDYRLGSELLDNKIKNYKFKKCPNCNSPFTIYVAKIFYECEDKKFTW
;
A
#
# COMPACT_ATOMS: atom_id res chain seq x y z
N MET A 1 12.05 -5.55 9.95
CA MET A 1 11.55 -4.53 8.99
C MET A 1 12.71 -3.64 8.57
N LYS A 2 12.71 -3.07 7.35
CA LYS A 2 13.87 -2.37 6.79
C LYS A 2 13.50 -1.14 5.96
N TRP A 3 14.17 -0.01 6.18
CA TRP A 3 14.04 1.17 5.32
C TRP A 3 14.77 0.95 4.01
N ILE A 4 14.06 1.12 2.90
CA ILE A 4 14.64 1.03 1.55
C ILE A 4 14.22 2.23 0.70
N LYS A 5 14.98 2.46 -0.37
CA LYS A 5 14.67 3.40 -1.43
C LYS A 5 14.59 2.65 -2.75
N ALA A 6 13.41 2.62 -3.36
CA ALA A 6 13.19 2.00 -4.67
C ALA A 6 12.39 2.96 -5.55
N GLU A 7 12.79 3.10 -6.80
CA GLU A 7 12.21 4.06 -7.77
C GLU A 7 12.21 5.50 -7.23
N GLY A 8 13.22 5.84 -6.42
CA GLY A 8 13.32 7.14 -5.74
C GLY A 8 12.40 7.32 -4.53
N VAL A 9 11.52 6.35 -4.22
CA VAL A 9 10.57 6.40 -3.11
C VAL A 9 11.15 5.74 -1.86
N ASN A 10 11.10 6.45 -0.74
CA ASN A 10 11.53 5.92 0.56
C ASN A 10 10.37 5.32 1.34
N PHE A 11 10.52 4.06 1.73
CA PHE A 11 9.53 3.37 2.55
C PHE A 11 10.17 2.28 3.40
N LYS A 12 9.49 1.94 4.50
CA LYS A 12 9.85 0.81 5.35
C LYS A 12 9.18 -0.43 4.81
N TYR A 13 9.97 -1.37 4.31
CA TYR A 13 9.53 -2.71 3.92
C TYR A 13 9.33 -3.57 5.16
N ILE A 14 8.19 -4.22 5.26
CA ILE A 14 7.84 -5.10 6.37
C ILE A 14 7.86 -6.54 5.84
N PHE A 15 8.68 -7.38 6.47
CA PHE A 15 8.78 -8.79 6.16
C PHE A 15 7.63 -9.57 6.82
N PRO A 16 7.23 -10.73 6.26
CA PRO A 16 6.14 -11.53 6.82
C PRO A 16 6.32 -11.95 8.29
N ASN A 17 7.57 -12.16 8.71
CA ASN A 17 7.91 -12.61 10.06
C ASN A 17 8.25 -11.47 11.02
N ASP A 18 8.15 -10.21 10.59
CA ASP A 18 8.40 -9.07 11.47
C ASP A 18 7.31 -8.93 12.54
N ASP A 19 7.73 -8.70 13.77
CA ASP A 19 6.82 -8.34 14.85
C ASP A 19 6.41 -6.86 14.73
N ILE A 20 5.34 -6.63 13.96
CA ILE A 20 4.74 -5.31 13.76
C ILE A 20 4.36 -4.64 15.10
N MET A 21 4.12 -5.42 16.17
CA MET A 21 3.72 -4.89 17.48
C MET A 21 4.89 -4.41 18.35
N LYS A 22 6.12 -4.94 18.16
CA LYS A 22 7.27 -4.58 18.98
C LYS A 22 8.06 -3.37 18.48
N GLU A 23 8.21 -3.19 17.17
CA GLU A 23 9.12 -2.16 16.64
C GLU A 23 8.42 -0.86 16.18
N GLU A 24 7.15 -0.90 15.79
CA GLU A 24 6.39 0.28 15.34
C GLU A 24 4.91 0.27 15.74
N GLY A 25 4.52 -0.59 16.70
CA GLY A 25 3.14 -0.72 17.17
C GLY A 25 2.50 0.59 17.65
N GLY A 26 3.32 1.58 18.04
CA GLY A 26 2.86 2.94 18.33
C GLY A 26 2.37 3.71 17.11
N LEU A 27 3.12 3.70 16.00
CA LEU A 27 2.78 4.38 14.73
C LEU A 27 1.57 3.72 14.04
N PHE A 28 1.52 2.38 14.10
CA PHE A 28 0.35 1.63 13.63
C PHE A 28 -0.90 2.02 14.42
N LYS A 29 -0.85 2.04 15.77
CA LYS A 29 -1.99 2.37 16.62
C LYS A 29 -2.45 3.82 16.50
N THR A 30 -1.53 4.80 16.41
CA THR A 30 -1.90 6.23 16.37
C THR A 30 -2.60 6.61 15.07
N ASN A 31 -2.12 6.14 13.92
CA ASN A 31 -2.75 6.45 12.62
C ASN A 31 -4.07 5.71 12.40
N ILE A 32 -4.19 4.49 12.93
CA ILE A 32 -5.44 3.71 13.05
C ILE A 32 -6.53 4.47 13.83
N THR A 33 -6.12 5.27 14.83
CA THR A 33 -7.03 6.03 15.71
C THR A 33 -7.42 7.39 15.10
N LEU A 34 -6.51 8.06 14.38
CA LEU A 34 -6.73 9.39 13.79
C LEU A 34 -7.71 9.43 12.62
N LEU A 35 -7.90 8.32 11.88
CA LEU A 35 -8.83 8.26 10.74
C LEU A 35 -10.30 8.07 11.14
N GLY A 36 -10.64 8.05 12.43
CA GLY A 36 -12.04 7.93 12.90
C GLY A 36 -12.72 6.60 12.57
N GLU A 37 -12.00 5.63 12.00
CA GLU A 37 -12.54 4.33 11.62
C GLU A 37 -12.62 3.40 12.85
N LYS A 38 -13.81 3.31 13.46
CA LYS A 38 -14.09 2.49 14.67
C LYS A 38 -13.83 0.98 14.54
N SER A 39 -13.45 0.46 13.39
CA SER A 39 -13.41 -0.98 13.11
C SER A 39 -12.17 -1.41 12.34
N ASN A 40 -10.98 -0.99 12.78
CA ASN A 40 -9.76 -1.34 12.05
C ASN A 40 -9.65 -2.84 11.74
N PRO A 41 -9.12 -3.20 10.55
CA PRO A 41 -8.90 -4.58 10.17
C PRO A 41 -8.10 -5.28 11.27
N SER A 42 -8.50 -6.51 11.63
CA SER A 42 -7.83 -7.25 12.69
C SER A 42 -6.35 -7.45 12.33
N PHE A 43 -5.50 -7.56 13.35
CA PHE A 43 -4.09 -7.85 13.15
C PHE A 43 -3.86 -9.12 12.31
N ASP A 44 -4.74 -10.10 12.49
CA ASP A 44 -4.69 -11.34 11.72
C ASP A 44 -4.98 -11.13 10.24
N PHE A 45 -5.80 -10.13 9.87
CA PHE A 45 -5.98 -9.76 8.47
C PHE A 45 -4.66 -9.27 7.84
N TYR A 46 -3.90 -8.46 8.57
CA TYR A 46 -2.58 -8.00 8.11
C TYR A 46 -1.58 -9.15 7.99
N LYS A 47 -1.64 -10.15 8.88
CA LYS A 47 -0.86 -11.40 8.70
C LYS A 47 -1.27 -12.13 7.42
N THR A 48 -2.57 -12.27 7.15
CA THR A 48 -3.07 -12.91 5.92
C THR A 48 -2.62 -12.18 4.66
N LEU A 49 -2.55 -10.84 4.70
CA LEU A 49 -1.98 -10.06 3.59
C LEU A 49 -0.51 -10.39 3.35
N GLN A 50 0.28 -10.47 4.41
CA GLN A 50 1.71 -10.76 4.33
C GLN A 50 2.03 -12.22 3.97
N SER A 51 1.14 -13.17 4.27
CA SER A 51 1.25 -14.55 3.78
C SER A 51 0.86 -14.70 2.30
N GLY A 52 0.38 -13.63 1.66
CA GLY A 52 0.05 -13.63 0.24
C GLY A 52 1.27 -13.73 -0.67
N VAL A 53 1.03 -14.18 -1.91
CA VAL A 53 2.07 -14.42 -2.92
C VAL A 53 2.56 -13.14 -3.63
N ASN A 54 1.83 -12.04 -3.52
CA ASN A 54 2.09 -10.81 -4.27
C ASN A 54 1.84 -9.52 -3.47
N THR A 55 1.81 -9.58 -2.14
CA THR A 55 1.53 -8.43 -1.29
C THR A 55 2.47 -8.36 -0.09
N ARG A 56 2.95 -7.15 0.22
CA ARG A 56 3.73 -6.85 1.42
C ARG A 56 3.22 -5.58 2.07
N LEU A 57 3.44 -5.44 3.37
CA LEU A 57 3.12 -4.21 4.07
C LEU A 57 4.29 -3.23 3.97
N ALA A 58 3.98 -1.95 3.91
CA ALA A 58 4.98 -0.91 3.91
C ALA A 58 4.49 0.38 4.56
N ILE A 59 5.44 1.15 5.08
CA ILE A 59 5.20 2.48 5.64
C ILE A 59 5.95 3.49 4.78
N PHE A 60 5.22 4.40 4.15
CA PHE A 60 5.80 5.42 3.30
C PHE A 60 6.11 6.67 4.12
N LYS A 61 7.25 7.31 3.82
CA LYS A 61 7.51 8.67 4.30
C LYS A 61 6.67 9.64 3.49
N ASN A 62 5.98 10.55 4.18
CA ASN A 62 5.21 11.62 3.56
C ASN A 62 5.68 12.97 4.10
N TYR A 63 6.18 13.83 3.23
CA TYR A 63 6.64 15.17 3.60
C TYR A 63 5.52 16.19 3.34
N ARG A 64 4.44 16.14 4.13
CA ARG A 64 3.28 17.05 3.96
C ARG A 64 3.40 18.37 4.72
N LEU A 65 4.24 18.44 5.75
CA LEU A 65 4.34 19.62 6.61
C LEU A 65 5.71 20.28 6.48
N LYS A 66 5.71 21.51 5.99
CA LYS A 66 6.85 22.42 6.04
C LYS A 66 6.78 23.21 7.34
N THR A 67 7.81 23.10 8.18
CA THR A 67 7.90 23.89 9.41
C THR A 67 8.12 25.36 9.09
N LEU A 68 7.87 26.23 10.08
CA LEU A 68 8.17 27.66 10.01
C LEU A 68 9.67 27.95 9.75
N ARG A 69 10.56 26.98 10.01
CA ARG A 69 12.00 27.08 9.75
C ARG A 69 12.42 26.58 8.36
N GLY A 70 11.48 26.08 7.58
CA GLY A 70 11.73 25.56 6.23
C GLY A 70 12.04 24.07 6.16
N ASP A 71 12.23 23.41 7.30
CA ASP A 71 12.46 21.96 7.38
C ASP A 71 11.15 21.19 7.12
N TYR A 72 11.25 20.07 6.41
CA TYR A 72 10.12 19.14 6.23
C TYR A 72 10.12 18.11 7.35
N ILE A 73 8.99 17.97 8.05
CA ILE A 73 8.83 16.89 9.04
C ILE A 73 8.29 15.66 8.29
N PRO A 74 9.00 14.51 8.31
CA PRO A 74 8.45 13.27 7.81
C PRO A 74 7.26 12.88 8.68
N LEU A 75 6.08 12.83 8.07
CA LEU A 75 4.94 12.12 8.60
C LEU A 75 4.99 10.70 8.06
N TYR A 76 4.72 9.73 8.92
CA TYR A 76 4.55 8.35 8.50
C TYR A 76 3.07 8.12 8.27
N ASP A 77 2.71 7.69 7.05
CA ASP A 77 1.33 7.39 6.72
C ASP A 77 0.85 6.12 7.46
N THR A 78 -0.45 5.85 7.43
CA THR A 78 -1.00 4.51 7.73
C THR A 78 -0.26 3.43 6.94
N PRO A 79 -0.16 2.19 7.46
CA PRO A 79 0.43 1.10 6.71
C PRO A 79 -0.30 0.90 5.39
N TYR A 80 0.45 1.00 4.30
CA TYR A 80 -0.01 0.64 2.98
C TYR A 80 0.36 -0.81 2.68
N CYS A 81 -0.27 -1.34 1.65
CA CYS A 81 0.19 -2.52 0.96
C CYS A 81 1.00 -2.10 -0.27
N ILE A 82 2.08 -2.82 -0.54
CA ILE A 82 2.69 -2.86 -1.87
C ILE A 82 2.21 -4.14 -2.53
N ILE A 83 1.68 -4.00 -3.74
CA ILE A 83 1.13 -5.12 -4.50
C ILE A 83 1.91 -5.26 -5.79
N TRP A 84 2.34 -6.48 -6.09
CA TRP A 84 2.91 -6.85 -7.37
C TRP A 84 1.90 -7.63 -8.20
N PRO A 85 2.08 -7.71 -9.53
CA PRO A 85 1.35 -8.66 -10.35
C PRO A 85 1.66 -10.10 -9.90
N ASP A 86 0.76 -11.04 -10.21
CA ASP A 86 0.76 -12.39 -9.63
C ASP A 86 1.98 -13.27 -10.03
N ASP A 87 2.86 -12.81 -10.92
CA ASP A 87 4.05 -13.51 -11.43
C ASP A 87 5.34 -13.24 -10.64
N VAL A 88 5.31 -12.44 -9.57
CA VAL A 88 6.52 -12.09 -8.80
C VAL A 88 6.84 -13.12 -7.72
N ASN A 89 8.13 -13.52 -7.63
CA ASN A 89 8.64 -14.36 -6.54
C ASN A 89 9.00 -13.51 -5.30
N LEU A 90 8.02 -13.31 -4.42
CA LEU A 90 8.27 -12.51 -3.21
C LEU A 90 9.27 -13.13 -2.22
N THR A 91 9.47 -14.46 -2.25
CA THR A 91 10.48 -15.08 -1.37
C THR A 91 11.89 -14.66 -1.80
N GLU A 92 12.13 -14.55 -3.11
CA GLU A 92 13.38 -14.05 -3.64
C GLU A 92 13.53 -12.55 -3.40
N LEU A 93 12.46 -11.77 -3.60
CA LEU A 93 12.47 -10.34 -3.32
C LEU A 93 12.75 -10.05 -1.84
N ASP A 94 12.13 -10.78 -0.92
CA ASP A 94 12.38 -10.65 0.52
C ASP A 94 13.87 -10.88 0.83
N LYS A 95 14.50 -11.89 0.21
CA LYS A 95 15.95 -12.13 0.35
C LYS A 95 16.78 -10.99 -0.23
N LYS A 96 16.41 -10.45 -1.39
CA LYS A 96 17.11 -9.32 -2.01
C LYS A 96 17.05 -8.07 -1.13
N VAL A 97 15.87 -7.76 -0.60
CA VAL A 97 15.67 -6.64 0.32
C VAL A 97 16.44 -6.84 1.61
N ALA A 98 16.40 -8.05 2.19
CA ALA A 98 17.16 -8.37 3.40
C ALA A 98 18.68 -8.18 3.21
N ASN A 99 19.21 -8.57 2.05
CA ASN A 99 20.63 -8.54 1.71
C ASN A 99 21.10 -7.26 0.98
N ASP A 100 20.26 -6.23 0.84
CA ASP A 100 20.57 -4.99 0.10
C ASP A 100 21.00 -5.20 -1.37
N CYS A 101 20.50 -6.25 -2.03
CA CYS A 101 20.78 -6.55 -3.43
C CYS A 101 19.55 -6.45 -4.34
N PHE A 102 18.51 -5.74 -3.90
CA PHE A 102 17.37 -5.39 -4.72
C PHE A 102 17.70 -4.22 -5.67
N SER A 103 16.89 -4.07 -6.71
CA SER A 103 16.98 -3.02 -7.72
C SER A 103 15.64 -2.31 -7.89
N ASP A 104 15.64 -1.16 -8.56
CA ASP A 104 14.40 -0.47 -8.91
C ASP A 104 13.47 -1.33 -9.79
N GLU A 105 14.05 -2.22 -10.61
CA GLU A 105 13.27 -3.15 -11.45
C GLU A 105 12.44 -4.12 -10.61
N ASP A 106 12.92 -4.52 -9.42
CA ASP A 106 12.15 -5.39 -8.52
C ASP A 106 10.85 -4.71 -8.02
N PHE A 107 10.77 -3.38 -8.11
CA PHE A 107 9.62 -2.57 -7.68
C PHE A 107 8.86 -1.91 -8.86
N SER A 108 9.38 -1.96 -10.09
CA SER A 108 8.85 -1.27 -11.28
C SER A 108 7.35 -1.54 -11.51
N ARG A 109 6.94 -2.79 -11.34
CA ARG A 109 5.56 -3.26 -11.51
C ARG A 109 4.74 -3.25 -10.23
N SER A 110 5.34 -2.89 -9.10
CA SER A 110 4.65 -2.78 -7.82
C SER A 110 3.76 -1.54 -7.78
N ILE A 111 2.68 -1.57 -7.00
CA ILE A 111 1.82 -0.41 -6.77
C ILE A 111 1.45 -0.29 -5.29
N ARG A 112 1.46 0.94 -4.78
CA ARG A 112 1.01 1.27 -3.44
C ARG A 112 -0.51 1.26 -3.41
N ALA A 113 -1.07 0.53 -2.48
CA ALA A 113 -2.51 0.44 -2.27
C ALA A 113 -2.84 0.55 -0.79
N ARG A 114 -4.00 1.12 -0.50
CA ARG A 114 -4.57 1.16 0.85
C ARG A 114 -5.70 0.17 0.96
N MET A 115 -5.96 -0.28 2.17
CA MET A 115 -7.10 -1.13 2.43
C MET A 115 -8.38 -0.31 2.56
N VAL A 116 -9.45 -0.78 1.92
CA VAL A 116 -10.78 -0.20 2.06
C VAL A 116 -11.79 -1.29 2.37
N LYS A 117 -12.53 -1.09 3.46
CA LYS A 117 -13.54 -2.04 3.97
C LYS A 117 -14.76 -2.16 3.08
N ILE A 118 -15.13 -1.06 2.41
CA ILE A 118 -16.32 -0.99 1.56
C ILE A 118 -15.94 -0.34 0.24
N VAL A 119 -15.71 -1.19 -0.75
CA VAL A 119 -15.65 -0.87 -2.17
C VAL A 119 -17.04 -1.14 -2.74
N LEU A 120 -17.78 -0.06 -3.05
CA LEU A 120 -19.13 -0.15 -3.57
C LEU A 120 -19.12 -0.20 -5.11
N CYS A 121 -19.75 -1.22 -5.69
CA CYS A 121 -20.08 -1.20 -7.11
C CYS A 121 -21.30 -0.30 -7.35
N ARG A 122 -21.15 0.80 -8.10
CA ARG A 122 -22.29 1.70 -8.38
C ARG A 122 -23.37 1.09 -9.29
N ASN A 123 -23.03 0.05 -10.05
CA ASN A 123 -23.95 -0.59 -10.98
C ASN A 123 -24.89 -1.60 -10.27
N CYS A 124 -24.34 -2.62 -9.59
CA CYS A 124 -25.12 -3.65 -8.91
C CYS A 124 -25.28 -3.45 -7.39
N ARG A 125 -24.65 -2.42 -6.82
CA ARG A 125 -24.66 -2.09 -5.38
C ARG A 125 -24.00 -3.12 -4.46
N SER A 126 -23.43 -4.21 -4.99
CA SER A 126 -22.56 -5.12 -4.23
C SER A 126 -21.41 -4.36 -3.55
N LYS A 127 -21.07 -4.79 -2.34
CA LYS A 127 -20.05 -4.20 -1.48
C LYS A 127 -18.93 -5.20 -1.26
N TYR A 128 -17.70 -4.78 -1.41
CA TYR A 128 -16.53 -5.65 -1.27
C TYR A 128 -15.52 -5.06 -0.30
N MET A 129 -14.72 -5.91 0.33
CA MET A 129 -13.47 -5.49 0.96
C MET A 129 -12.31 -5.70 -0.01
N GLY A 130 -11.40 -4.73 -0.11
CA GLY A 130 -10.33 -4.79 -1.09
C GLY A 130 -9.16 -3.85 -0.81
N LEU A 131 -8.12 -3.99 -1.63
CA LEU A 131 -7.03 -3.04 -1.74
C LEU A 131 -7.31 -2.11 -2.90
N VAL A 132 -7.23 -0.81 -2.66
CA VAL A 132 -7.49 0.23 -3.64
C VAL A 132 -6.27 1.12 -3.80
N VAL A 133 -6.10 1.65 -5.00
CA VAL A 133 -5.10 2.66 -5.33
C VAL A 133 -5.81 4.01 -5.39
N ASP A 134 -5.38 4.96 -4.57
CA ASP A 134 -5.89 6.33 -4.59
C ASP A 134 -5.00 7.19 -5.48
N SER A 135 -5.55 7.72 -6.57
CA SER A 135 -4.80 8.55 -7.51
C SER A 135 -4.40 9.91 -6.92
N SER A 136 -4.99 10.33 -5.79
CA SER A 136 -4.60 11.54 -5.07
C SER A 136 -3.42 11.31 -4.11
N GLU A 137 -3.12 10.05 -3.79
CA GLU A 137 -1.99 9.68 -2.95
C GLU A 137 -0.76 9.48 -3.82
N VAL A 138 -0.16 10.59 -4.22
CA VAL A 138 1.05 10.63 -5.05
C VAL A 138 2.27 10.11 -4.28
N TYR A 139 3.20 9.47 -4.98
CA TYR A 139 4.45 9.00 -4.38
C TYR A 139 5.35 10.15 -3.94
N THR A 140 6.08 9.91 -2.85
CA THR A 140 7.11 10.84 -2.39
C THR A 140 8.48 10.46 -2.93
N VAL A 141 8.92 11.09 -4.03
CA VAL A 141 10.18 10.79 -4.73
C VAL A 141 11.28 11.76 -4.32
N GLU A 142 12.36 11.25 -3.71
CA GLU A 142 13.50 12.06 -3.29
C GLU A 142 14.55 12.15 -4.41
N THR A 143 14.98 13.38 -4.73
CA THR A 143 16.01 13.65 -5.75
C THR A 143 17.28 14.20 -5.10
N GLU A 144 18.40 14.22 -5.83
CA GLU A 144 19.65 14.84 -5.33
C GLU A 144 19.52 16.36 -5.11
N LYS A 145 18.56 17.02 -5.78
CA LYS A 145 18.40 18.48 -5.80
C LYS A 145 17.31 18.98 -4.86
N THR A 146 16.34 18.14 -4.53
CA THR A 146 15.21 18.48 -3.67
C THR A 146 14.98 17.35 -2.67
N ASN A 147 14.66 17.69 -1.43
CA ASN A 147 14.24 16.70 -0.43
C ASN A 147 12.98 15.93 -0.89
N PHE A 148 12.22 16.44 -1.88
CA PHE A 148 11.08 15.77 -2.51
C PHE A 148 10.67 16.44 -3.84
N ASP A 149 10.31 15.66 -4.87
CA ASP A 149 9.65 16.09 -6.11
C ASP A 149 8.27 15.41 -6.32
N TYR A 150 7.20 16.20 -6.19
CA TYR A 150 5.82 15.74 -6.40
C TYR A 150 5.49 15.37 -7.85
N ARG A 151 6.13 16.03 -8.83
CA ARG A 151 5.84 15.81 -10.24
C ARG A 151 6.32 14.43 -10.67
N LEU A 152 7.55 14.07 -10.29
CA LEU A 152 8.09 12.73 -10.54
C LEU A 152 7.23 11.65 -9.85
N GLY A 153 6.78 11.92 -8.62
CA GLY A 153 5.86 11.02 -7.92
C GLY A 153 4.53 10.81 -8.66
N SER A 154 3.99 11.85 -9.29
CA SER A 154 2.75 11.78 -10.06
C SER A 154 2.95 11.00 -11.36
N GLU A 155 4.02 11.29 -12.08
CA GLU A 155 4.40 10.57 -13.31
C GLU A 155 4.62 9.07 -13.02
N LEU A 156 5.26 8.74 -11.90
CA LEU A 156 5.46 7.37 -11.44
C LEU A 156 4.11 6.66 -11.15
N LEU A 157 3.20 7.33 -10.43
CA LEU A 157 1.87 6.78 -10.13
C LEU A 157 1.05 6.55 -11.40
N ASP A 158 1.02 7.53 -12.31
CA ASP A 158 0.30 7.43 -13.59
C ASP A 158 0.81 6.26 -14.44
N ASN A 159 2.12 6.08 -14.50
CA ASN A 159 2.73 4.95 -15.22
C ASN A 159 2.33 3.61 -14.59
N LYS A 160 2.36 3.51 -13.26
CA LYS A 160 1.94 2.30 -12.54
C LYS A 160 0.47 2.00 -12.76
N ILE A 161 -0.42 3.00 -12.66
CA ILE A 161 -1.87 2.84 -12.90
C ILE A 161 -2.15 2.37 -14.33
N LYS A 162 -1.52 2.95 -15.35
CA LYS A 162 -1.74 2.57 -16.76
C LYS A 162 -1.37 1.12 -17.05
N ASN A 163 -0.33 0.61 -16.39
CA ASN A 163 0.19 -0.74 -16.60
C ASN A 163 -0.45 -1.78 -15.67
N TYR A 164 -1.28 -1.35 -14.71
CA TYR A 164 -1.88 -2.25 -13.73
C TYR A 164 -3.28 -2.72 -14.17
N LYS A 165 -3.52 -4.03 -14.13
CA LYS A 165 -4.82 -4.62 -14.45
C LYS A 165 -5.75 -4.61 -13.23
N PHE A 166 -6.48 -3.51 -13.04
CA PHE A 166 -7.45 -3.39 -11.95
C PHE A 166 -8.64 -4.34 -12.08
N LYS A 167 -9.17 -4.75 -10.93
CA LYS A 167 -10.32 -5.66 -10.82
C LYS A 167 -11.60 -4.90 -11.18
N LYS A 168 -12.50 -5.62 -11.86
CA LYS A 168 -13.88 -5.21 -12.08
C LYS A 168 -14.78 -5.85 -11.03
N CYS A 169 -16.02 -5.38 -10.92
CA CYS A 169 -17.00 -5.98 -10.01
C CYS A 169 -17.21 -7.46 -10.36
N PRO A 170 -16.99 -8.40 -9.42
CA PRO A 170 -17.24 -9.82 -9.66
C PRO A 170 -18.69 -10.15 -10.05
N ASN A 171 -19.66 -9.46 -9.44
CA ASN A 171 -21.09 -9.72 -9.67
C ASN A 171 -21.59 -9.25 -11.06
N CYS A 172 -21.21 -8.05 -11.50
CA CYS A 172 -21.76 -7.46 -12.73
C CYS A 172 -20.72 -7.08 -13.80
N ASN A 173 -19.44 -7.38 -13.57
CA ASN A 173 -18.29 -7.07 -14.44
C ASN A 173 -18.13 -5.58 -14.80
N SER A 174 -18.84 -4.67 -14.12
CA SER A 174 -18.68 -3.23 -14.30
C SER A 174 -17.40 -2.75 -13.63
N PRO A 175 -16.70 -1.74 -14.19
CA PRO A 175 -15.58 -1.11 -13.51
C PRO A 175 -16.05 -0.44 -12.21
N PHE A 176 -15.17 -0.41 -11.22
CA PHE A 176 -15.36 0.41 -10.03
C PHE A 176 -15.01 1.87 -10.35
N THR A 177 -15.56 2.80 -9.57
CA THR A 177 -15.18 4.23 -9.66
C THR A 177 -13.81 4.54 -9.06
N ILE A 178 -13.25 3.60 -8.30
CA ILE A 178 -11.92 3.65 -7.72
C ILE A 178 -11.09 2.50 -8.29
N TYR A 179 -9.77 2.67 -8.37
CA TYR A 179 -8.86 1.64 -8.84
C TYR A 179 -8.74 0.52 -7.81
N VAL A 180 -9.35 -0.63 -8.07
CA VAL A 180 -9.33 -1.80 -7.17
C VAL A 180 -8.22 -2.76 -7.60
N ALA A 181 -7.16 -2.85 -6.81
CA ALA A 181 -6.03 -3.74 -7.10
C ALA A 181 -6.33 -5.20 -6.73
N LYS A 182 -7.05 -5.42 -5.62
CA LYS A 182 -7.39 -6.75 -5.10
C LYS A 182 -8.74 -6.74 -4.39
N ILE A 183 -9.53 -7.80 -4.55
CA ILE A 183 -10.79 -8.03 -3.84
C ILE A 183 -10.59 -9.24 -2.94
N PHE A 184 -11.02 -9.16 -1.69
CA PHE A 184 -10.95 -10.26 -0.74
C PHE A 184 -12.25 -11.04 -0.65
N TYR A 185 -13.37 -10.34 -0.44
CA TYR A 185 -14.70 -10.96 -0.30
C TYR A 185 -15.83 -9.94 -0.46
N GLU A 186 -17.04 -10.42 -0.70
CA GLU A 186 -18.28 -9.64 -0.66
C GLU A 186 -18.72 -9.44 0.80
N CYS A 187 -19.07 -8.21 1.18
CA CYS A 187 -19.38 -7.86 2.56
C CYS A 187 -20.69 -8.49 3.06
N GLU A 188 -21.59 -8.88 2.16
CA GLU A 188 -22.88 -9.50 2.50
C GLU A 188 -22.72 -10.96 2.94
N ASP A 189 -21.66 -11.63 2.50
CA ASP A 189 -21.39 -13.04 2.83
C ASP A 189 -20.93 -13.28 4.27
N LYS A 190 -20.69 -12.22 5.07
CA LYS A 190 -20.28 -12.24 6.50
C LYS A 190 -19.76 -13.60 6.99
N LYS A 191 -18.67 -14.07 6.41
CA LYS A 191 -17.93 -15.22 6.92
C LYS A 191 -16.47 -14.85 6.97
N PHE A 192 -16.10 -14.22 8.08
CA PHE A 192 -14.82 -14.53 8.70
C PHE A 192 -14.93 -15.98 9.21
N THR A 193 -14.82 -16.96 8.33
CA THR A 193 -14.54 -18.34 8.72
C THR A 193 -13.10 -18.60 8.36
N TRP A 194 -12.29 -18.72 9.41
CA TRP A 194 -10.89 -19.12 9.40
C TRP A 194 -10.68 -20.48 8.73
#